data_AF-A0A0K1EHR0-F1
#
_entry.id   AF-A0A0K1EHR0-F1
#
_cell.length_a   1.000
_cell.length_b   1.000
_cell.length_c   1.000
_cell.angle_alpha   90.00
_cell.angle_beta   90.00
_cell.angle_gamma   90.00
#
_symmetry.space_group_name_H-M   'P 1'
#
loop_
_entity.id
_entity.type
_entity.pdbx_description
1 polymer ?
#
loop_
_entity_poly.entity_id
_entity_poly.type
_entity_poly.pdbx_seq_one_letter_code
_entity_poly.pdbx_strand_id
1 'polypeptide(L)'
;MSEDVLWFSSGLPANDAGETDGSGPDGISAEPSRFFLSVDDGHVIGCSEVRGFHDAVTAAENPGISLPARLVLRGLDQSALSWIDAWAEDCERVRRTISIRRLLDDREITMVVTLASYGSGVDPELWIESLTAGPAGGIPALLRSGVHPRALVDAALGLAGHPRLEDDAGWLIQG
;
A
#
# COMPACT_ATOMS: atom_id res chain seq x y z
N MET A 1 36.04 -29.32 68.19
CA MET A 1 35.25 -30.32 67.48
C MET A 1 35.58 -30.08 66.02
N SER A 2 36.64 -30.67 65.45
CA SER A 2 36.75 -32.08 65.01
C SER A 2 35.51 -32.44 64.20
N GLU A 3 35.58 -32.78 62.91
CA GLU A 3 36.43 -33.83 62.33
C GLU A 3 36.89 -33.52 60.89
N ASP A 4 38.10 -34.01 60.59
CA ASP A 4 38.62 -34.43 59.29
C ASP A 4 37.65 -35.37 58.54
N VAL A 5 37.76 -35.46 57.22
CA VAL A 5 38.11 -36.71 56.51
C VAL A 5 38.27 -36.44 54.99
N LEU A 6 39.30 -37.10 54.46
CA LEU A 6 39.93 -36.93 53.17
C LEU A 6 39.33 -37.80 52.04
N TRP A 7 39.55 -37.31 50.82
CA TRP A 7 40.02 -38.03 49.62
C TRP A 7 39.13 -38.96 48.75
N PHE A 8 39.32 -38.72 47.45
CA PHE A 8 39.42 -39.61 46.27
C PHE A 8 38.29 -39.61 45.23
N SER A 9 38.71 -39.15 44.05
CA SER A 9 38.20 -39.36 42.70
C SER A 9 37.83 -40.82 42.43
N SER A 10 36.78 -41.02 41.63
CA SER A 10 36.75 -41.92 40.45
C SER A 10 35.36 -41.94 39.82
N GLY A 11 35.29 -41.86 38.49
CA GLY A 11 34.15 -42.37 37.73
C GLY A 11 33.55 -41.41 36.71
N LEU A 12 34.24 -41.20 35.58
CA LEU A 12 33.53 -41.06 34.30
C LEU A 12 32.97 -42.44 33.92
N PRO A 13 31.75 -42.50 33.38
CA PRO A 13 31.70 -42.93 31.98
C PRO A 13 30.84 -42.03 31.08
N ALA A 14 31.26 -42.11 29.81
CA ALA A 14 30.71 -41.67 28.53
C ALA A 14 29.21 -41.36 28.38
N ASN A 15 28.98 -40.28 27.62
CA ASN A 15 27.98 -40.06 26.58
C ASN A 15 26.57 -40.66 26.77
N ASP A 16 25.59 -39.77 26.95
CA ASP A 16 24.33 -39.90 26.24
C ASP A 16 23.96 -38.56 25.59
N ALA A 17 23.59 -38.65 24.32
CA ALA A 17 23.32 -37.54 23.43
C ALA A 17 21.97 -36.91 23.79
N GLY A 18 22.02 -35.83 24.57
CA GLY A 18 20.93 -34.88 24.64
C GLY A 18 21.07 -33.86 23.52
N GLU A 19 20.62 -34.24 22.31
CA GLU A 19 20.30 -33.30 21.23
C GLU A 19 19.39 -32.21 21.81
N THR A 20 20.00 -31.07 22.14
CA THR A 20 19.27 -29.81 22.27
C THR A 20 19.08 -29.33 20.85
N ASP A 21 18.06 -29.89 20.18
CA ASP A 21 17.55 -29.27 18.97
C ASP A 21 16.98 -27.91 19.39
N GLY A 22 17.83 -26.90 19.26
CA GLY A 22 17.48 -25.51 19.37
C GLY A 22 16.58 -25.14 18.19
N SER A 23 15.35 -25.64 18.22
CA SER A 23 14.21 -25.00 17.56
C SER A 23 13.91 -23.72 18.34
N GLY A 24 14.82 -22.74 18.22
CA GLY A 24 14.41 -21.35 18.35
C GLY A 24 13.31 -21.12 17.31
N PRO A 25 12.19 -20.49 17.66
CA PRO A 25 11.16 -20.19 16.66
C PRO A 25 11.86 -19.44 15.54
N ASP A 26 11.77 -19.98 14.32
CA ASP A 26 12.11 -19.30 13.07
C ASP A 26 11.77 -17.84 13.28
N GLY A 27 12.81 -17.03 13.45
CA GLY A 27 12.65 -15.60 13.56
C GLY A 27 12.05 -15.22 12.23
N ILE A 28 10.73 -15.02 12.22
CA ILE A 28 9.99 -14.55 11.06
C ILE A 28 10.63 -13.21 10.77
N SER A 29 11.61 -13.22 9.87
CA SER A 29 12.33 -12.03 9.47
C SER A 29 11.31 -11.28 8.66
N ALA A 30 10.55 -10.42 9.34
CA ALA A 30 9.50 -9.64 8.73
C ALA A 30 10.18 -8.85 7.61
N GLU A 31 9.81 -9.15 6.37
CA GLU A 31 10.36 -8.40 5.24
C GLU A 31 10.10 -6.92 5.50
N PRO A 32 11.10 -6.04 5.30
CA PRO A 32 10.91 -4.63 5.54
C PRO A 32 9.79 -4.11 4.64
N SER A 33 8.86 -3.35 5.21
CA SER A 33 7.80 -2.70 4.44
C SER A 33 8.43 -1.80 3.38
N ARG A 34 7.96 -1.91 2.14
CA ARG A 34 8.36 -1.05 1.02
C ARG A 34 7.25 -0.08 0.61
N PHE A 35 6.05 -0.29 1.15
CA PHE A 35 4.88 0.53 0.93
C PHE A 35 4.18 0.82 2.25
N PHE A 36 3.57 2.00 2.33
CA PHE A 36 2.61 2.34 3.37
C PHE A 36 1.26 2.62 2.74
N LEU A 37 0.22 2.09 3.36
CA LEU A 37 -1.15 2.38 2.99
C LEU A 37 -1.79 3.24 4.09
N SER A 38 -2.26 4.43 3.73
CA SER A 38 -3.09 5.26 4.60
C SER A 38 -4.56 4.91 4.32
N VAL A 39 -5.27 4.49 5.35
CA VAL A 39 -6.66 4.02 5.24
C VAL A 39 -7.63 5.01 5.89
N ASP A 40 -8.93 4.82 5.63
CA ASP A 40 -10.01 5.78 5.92
C ASP A 40 -10.10 6.29 7.38
N ASP A 41 -9.64 5.50 8.35
CA ASP A 41 -9.64 5.83 9.79
C ASP A 41 -8.34 6.54 10.24
N GLY A 42 -7.47 6.88 9.29
CA GLY A 42 -6.17 7.49 9.55
C GLY A 42 -5.11 6.48 9.99
N HIS A 43 -5.43 5.18 10.02
CA HIS A 43 -4.45 4.15 10.30
C HIS A 43 -3.47 4.00 9.13
N VAL A 44 -2.23 3.65 9.44
CA VAL A 44 -1.18 3.40 8.44
C VAL A 44 -0.73 1.95 8.58
N ILE A 45 -0.83 1.20 7.49
CA ILE A 45 -0.46 -0.21 7.44
C ILE A 45 0.70 -0.43 6.46
N GLY A 46 1.62 -1.34 6.80
CA GLY A 46 2.78 -1.66 5.98
C GLY A 46 2.58 -2.90 5.10
N CYS A 47 3.16 -2.88 3.91
CA CYS A 47 3.33 -4.09 3.11
C CYS A 47 4.68 -4.13 2.38
N SER A 48 5.18 -5.34 2.12
CA SER A 48 6.45 -5.52 1.41
C SER A 48 6.28 -5.37 -0.10
N GLU A 49 5.12 -5.65 -0.69
CA GLU A 49 4.90 -5.54 -2.13
C GLU A 49 3.46 -5.12 -2.46
N VAL A 50 3.30 -4.33 -3.51
CA VAL A 50 2.01 -4.05 -4.16
C VAL A 50 2.14 -4.35 -5.65
N ARG A 51 1.56 -5.47 -6.09
CA ARG A 51 1.56 -5.85 -7.51
C ARG A 51 0.56 -4.99 -8.27
N GLY A 52 0.95 -4.55 -9.47
CA GLY A 52 0.16 -3.62 -10.29
C GLY A 52 0.35 -2.14 -9.91
N PHE A 53 1.18 -1.82 -8.90
CA PHE A 53 1.40 -0.44 -8.47
C PHE A 53 1.97 0.46 -9.59
N HIS A 54 2.91 -0.06 -10.39
CA HIS A 54 3.49 0.70 -11.51
C HIS A 54 2.44 1.06 -12.56
N ASP A 55 1.60 0.10 -12.93
CA ASP A 55 0.52 0.33 -13.90
C ASP A 55 -0.51 1.30 -13.35
N ALA A 56 -0.80 1.22 -12.05
CA ALA A 56 -1.70 2.15 -11.37
C ALA A 56 -1.13 3.57 -11.39
N VAL A 57 0.11 3.78 -10.96
CA VAL A 57 0.78 5.09 -11.06
C VAL A 57 0.72 5.63 -12.49
N THR A 58 1.02 4.79 -13.47
CA THR A 58 1.01 5.19 -14.89
C THR A 58 -0.39 5.61 -15.35
N ALA A 59 -1.43 4.87 -14.98
CA ALA A 59 -2.81 5.22 -15.29
C ALA A 59 -3.29 6.47 -14.52
N ALA A 60 -2.83 6.66 -13.29
CA ALA A 60 -3.15 7.83 -12.47
C ALA A 60 -2.57 9.13 -13.07
N GLU A 61 -1.37 9.03 -13.65
CA GLU A 61 -0.67 10.15 -14.30
C GLU A 61 -1.19 10.42 -15.72
N ASN A 62 -1.87 9.46 -16.36
CA ASN A 62 -2.29 9.53 -17.76
C ASN A 62 -3.77 9.15 -17.95
N PRO A 63 -4.70 10.12 -18.00
CA PRO A 63 -6.14 9.88 -18.08
C PRO A 63 -6.62 9.09 -19.32
N GLY A 64 -5.79 9.03 -20.37
CA GLY A 64 -6.08 8.26 -21.59
C GLY A 64 -5.78 6.76 -21.47
N ILE A 65 -5.17 6.32 -20.37
CA ILE A 65 -4.84 4.92 -20.11
C ILE A 65 -5.94 4.30 -19.25
N SER A 66 -6.39 3.11 -19.64
CA SER A 66 -7.34 2.33 -18.84
C SER A 66 -6.77 2.01 -17.47
N LEU A 67 -7.60 2.13 -16.44
CA LEU A 67 -7.22 1.74 -15.08
C LEU A 67 -6.86 0.25 -15.03
N PRO A 68 -5.80 -0.14 -14.28
CA PRO A 68 -5.57 -1.55 -14.00
C PRO A 68 -6.74 -2.08 -13.17
N ALA A 69 -7.16 -3.31 -13.47
CA ALA A 69 -8.34 -3.89 -12.84
C ALA A 69 -8.14 -4.16 -11.34
N ARG A 70 -6.91 -4.55 -10.94
CA ARG A 70 -6.61 -5.06 -9.59
C ARG A 70 -5.22 -4.71 -9.10
N LEU A 71 -5.08 -4.64 -7.78
CA LEU A 71 -3.81 -4.69 -7.06
C LEU A 71 -3.77 -5.91 -6.14
N VAL A 72 -2.56 -6.41 -5.87
CA VAL A 72 -2.34 -7.50 -4.90
C VAL A 72 -1.37 -7.02 -3.83
N LEU A 73 -1.74 -7.19 -2.56
CA LEU A 73 -0.91 -6.82 -1.41
C LEU A 73 -0.14 -8.05 -0.90
N ARG A 74 1.17 -7.93 -0.65
CA ARG A 74 1.98 -9.01 -0.06
C ARG A 74 2.87 -8.52 1.07
N GLY A 75 3.25 -9.45 1.95
CA GLY A 75 4.08 -9.16 3.11
C GLY A 75 3.42 -8.15 4.03
N LEU A 76 2.12 -8.32 4.26
CA LEU A 76 1.35 -7.52 5.22
C LEU A 76 1.84 -7.82 6.64
N ASP A 77 2.04 -6.77 7.42
CA ASP A 77 2.29 -6.94 8.85
C ASP A 77 1.01 -7.36 9.59
N GLN A 78 1.15 -7.73 10.87
CA GLN A 78 0.01 -8.21 11.67
C GLN A 78 -1.09 -7.14 11.83
N SER A 79 -0.72 -5.86 11.88
CA SER A 79 -1.70 -4.78 11.96
C SER A 79 -2.48 -4.64 10.67
N ALA A 80 -1.80 -4.80 9.53
CA ALA A 80 -2.38 -4.75 8.20
C ALA A 80 -3.35 -5.92 7.97
N LEU A 81 -2.96 -7.14 8.38
CA LEU A 81 -3.83 -8.31 8.33
C LEU A 81 -5.10 -8.12 9.16
N SER A 82 -4.96 -7.61 10.39
CA SER A 82 -6.11 -7.36 11.27
C SER A 82 -7.08 -6.32 10.69
N TRP A 83 -6.55 -5.32 9.96
CA TRP A 83 -7.37 -4.34 9.27
C TRP A 83 -8.11 -4.92 8.06
N ILE A 84 -7.44 -5.74 7.24
CA ILE A 84 -8.08 -6.45 6.11
C ILE A 84 -9.18 -7.38 6.61
N ASP A 85 -8.94 -8.09 7.72
CA ASP A 85 -9.92 -8.98 8.34
C ASP A 85 -11.19 -8.22 8.78
N ALA A 86 -11.00 -7.08 9.46
CA ALA A 86 -12.11 -6.21 9.84
C ALA A 86 -12.87 -5.64 8.64
N TRP A 87 -12.17 -5.34 7.53
CA TRP A 87 -12.82 -4.90 6.30
C TRP A 87 -13.61 -6.03 5.62
N ALA A 88 -13.10 -7.26 5.61
CA ALA A 88 -13.79 -8.40 5.00
C ALA A 88 -15.17 -8.67 5.64
N GLU A 89 -15.31 -8.40 6.93
CA GLU A 89 -16.57 -8.55 7.69
C GLU A 89 -17.48 -7.31 7.65
N ASP A 90 -16.99 -6.20 7.09
CA ASP A 90 -17.70 -4.92 7.05
C ASP A 90 -18.65 -4.81 5.83
N CYS A 91 -19.89 -5.25 6.04
CA CYS A 91 -20.94 -5.17 5.03
C CYS A 91 -21.55 -3.76 4.84
N GLU A 92 -21.31 -2.83 5.78
CA GLU A 92 -21.80 -1.45 5.66
C GLU A 92 -20.88 -0.60 4.79
N ARG A 93 -19.57 -0.85 4.85
CA ARG A 93 -18.54 -0.12 4.11
C ARG A 93 -17.64 -1.07 3.31
N VAL A 94 -18.24 -1.64 2.27
CA VAL A 94 -17.56 -2.51 1.29
C VAL A 94 -16.48 -1.76 0.50
N ARG A 95 -16.70 -0.47 0.21
CA ARG A 95 -15.76 0.40 -0.53
C ARG A 95 -14.94 1.25 0.40
N ARG A 96 -13.64 1.34 0.14
CA ARG A 96 -12.70 2.14 0.95
C ARG A 96 -11.84 3.03 0.09
N THR A 97 -11.51 4.21 0.62
CA THR A 97 -10.49 5.07 0.05
C THR A 97 -9.17 4.75 0.73
N ILE A 98 -8.17 4.37 -0.07
CA ILE A 98 -6.83 4.10 0.42
C ILE A 98 -5.83 4.93 -0.37
N SER A 99 -4.81 5.43 0.31
CA SER A 99 -3.62 5.94 -0.36
C SER A 99 -2.49 4.94 -0.21
N ILE A 100 -1.78 4.63 -1.29
CA ILE A 100 -0.61 3.75 -1.28
C ILE A 100 0.61 4.58 -1.66
N ARG A 101 1.59 4.64 -0.77
CA ARG A 101 2.86 5.33 -0.97
C ARG A 101 4.02 4.35 -1.02
N ARG A 102 4.83 4.40 -2.08
CA ARG A 102 6.05 3.59 -2.23
C ARG A 102 7.23 4.29 -1.58
N LEU A 103 7.93 3.61 -0.68
CA LEU A 103 9.00 4.21 0.13
C LEU A 103 10.29 4.51 -0.64
N LEU A 104 10.53 3.80 -1.74
CA LEU A 104 11.77 3.95 -2.52
C LEU A 104 11.85 5.31 -3.23
N ASP A 105 10.72 5.83 -3.70
CA ASP A 105 10.66 7.01 -4.57
C ASP A 105 9.50 7.97 -4.25
N ASP A 106 8.85 7.77 -3.10
CA ASP A 106 7.76 8.58 -2.57
C ASP A 106 6.56 8.76 -3.51
N ARG A 107 6.42 7.87 -4.52
CA ARG A 107 5.25 7.88 -5.39
C ARG A 107 4.02 7.45 -4.62
N GLU A 108 2.95 8.22 -4.76
CA GLU A 108 1.70 8.02 -4.05
C GLU A 108 0.51 8.02 -5.00
N ILE A 109 -0.40 7.08 -4.79
CA ILE A 109 -1.68 6.99 -5.48
C ILE A 109 -2.81 6.87 -4.45
N THR A 110 -3.88 7.63 -4.65
CA THR A 110 -5.11 7.51 -3.89
C THR A 110 -6.16 6.82 -4.75
N MET A 111 -6.87 5.84 -4.19
CA MET A 111 -7.83 5.02 -4.92
C MET A 111 -9.09 4.72 -4.10
N VAL A 112 -10.20 4.54 -4.82
CA VAL A 112 -11.38 3.85 -4.28
C VAL A 112 -11.30 2.40 -4.71
N VAL A 113 -11.37 1.51 -3.74
CA VAL A 113 -11.22 0.08 -3.94
C VAL A 113 -12.29 -0.70 -3.22
N THR A 114 -12.57 -1.89 -3.75
CA THR A 114 -13.32 -2.94 -3.07
C THR A 114 -12.40 -4.15 -2.84
N LEU A 115 -12.47 -4.78 -1.66
CA LEU A 115 -11.76 -6.02 -1.39
C LEU A 115 -12.32 -7.13 -2.28
N ALA A 116 -11.52 -7.65 -3.20
CA ALA A 116 -11.93 -8.62 -4.21
C ALA A 116 -11.73 -10.07 -3.74
N SER A 117 -10.65 -10.33 -3.01
CA SER A 117 -10.39 -11.63 -2.39
C SER A 117 -9.49 -11.46 -1.16
N TYR A 118 -9.71 -12.34 -0.18
CA TYR A 118 -8.92 -12.46 1.04
C TYR A 118 -9.21 -13.82 1.67
N GLY A 119 -8.23 -14.41 2.35
CA GLY A 119 -8.39 -15.64 3.12
C GLY A 119 -7.06 -16.34 3.40
N SER A 120 -7.13 -17.46 4.12
CA SER A 120 -5.96 -18.26 4.47
C SER A 120 -5.16 -18.68 3.23
N GLY A 121 -3.89 -18.27 3.15
CA GLY A 121 -2.99 -18.60 2.04
C GLY A 121 -3.25 -17.83 0.74
N VAL A 122 -4.12 -16.81 0.77
CA VAL A 122 -4.47 -15.97 -0.38
C VAL A 122 -3.99 -14.55 -0.11
N ASP A 123 -3.17 -14.01 -1.01
CA ASP A 123 -2.78 -12.60 -0.95
C ASP A 123 -4.02 -11.72 -1.15
N PRO A 124 -4.24 -10.67 -0.34
CA PRO A 124 -5.39 -9.79 -0.53
C PRO A 124 -5.37 -9.10 -1.89
N GLU A 125 -6.49 -9.17 -2.61
CA GLU A 125 -6.68 -8.47 -3.87
C GLU A 125 -7.66 -7.31 -3.72
N LEU A 126 -7.32 -6.18 -4.34
CA LEU A 126 -8.14 -4.97 -4.36
C LEU A 126 -8.62 -4.71 -5.79
N TRP A 127 -9.94 -4.61 -5.98
CA TRP A 127 -10.52 -4.15 -7.23
C TRP A 127 -10.52 -2.62 -7.27
N ILE A 128 -9.96 -2.02 -8.32
CA ILE A 128 -9.86 -0.56 -8.45
C ILE A 128 -11.10 -0.01 -9.14
N GLU A 129 -11.78 0.94 -8.48
CA GLU A 129 -12.94 1.65 -9.04
C GLU A 129 -12.56 3.03 -9.59
N SER A 130 -11.66 3.73 -8.89
CA SER A 130 -11.12 5.03 -9.32
C SER A 130 -9.74 5.27 -8.75
N LEU A 131 -8.96 6.12 -9.41
CA LEU A 131 -7.56 6.37 -9.08
C LEU A 131 -7.17 7.83 -9.34
N THR A 132 -6.34 8.40 -8.46
CA THR A 132 -5.76 9.74 -8.60
C THR A 132 -4.30 9.73 -8.14
N ALA A 133 -3.44 10.48 -8.84
CA ALA A 133 -2.03 10.62 -8.46
C ALA A 133 -1.83 11.68 -7.36
N GLY A 134 -0.84 11.47 -6.50
CA GLY A 134 -0.40 12.43 -5.49
C GLY A 134 -1.03 12.23 -4.10
N PRO A 135 -0.49 12.96 -3.09
CA PRO A 135 -1.00 12.91 -1.74
C PRO A 135 -2.45 13.39 -1.70
N ALA A 136 -3.27 12.76 -0.87
CA ALA A 136 -4.67 13.11 -0.63
C ALA A 136 -4.80 14.48 0.07
N GLY A 137 -4.36 15.56 -0.60
CA GLY A 137 -4.52 16.94 -0.20
C GLY A 137 -5.95 17.42 -0.41
N GLY A 138 -6.91 16.83 0.32
CA GLY A 138 -8.19 17.46 0.63
C GLY A 138 -9.40 17.15 -0.25
N ILE A 139 -9.37 16.16 -1.15
CA ILE A 139 -10.61 15.72 -1.84
C ILE A 139 -10.78 14.20 -1.72
N PRO A 140 -11.72 13.73 -0.88
CA PRO A 140 -12.13 12.33 -0.86
C PRO A 140 -12.75 11.95 -2.21
N ALA A 141 -12.16 10.98 -2.88
CA ALA A 141 -12.59 10.48 -4.18
C ALA A 141 -13.76 9.48 -4.09
N LEU A 142 -14.73 9.64 -3.18
CA LEU A 142 -16.07 9.10 -3.44
C LEU A 142 -16.82 10.06 -4.38
N LEU A 143 -16.22 10.29 -5.56
CA LEU A 143 -16.88 10.97 -6.66
C LEU A 143 -17.89 9.99 -7.24
N ARG A 144 -19.15 10.20 -6.88
CA ARG A 144 -20.26 9.52 -7.53
C ARG A 144 -20.07 9.62 -9.04
N SER A 145 -20.10 8.45 -9.68
CA SER A 145 -20.53 8.30 -11.07
C SER A 145 -21.68 9.29 -11.34
N GLY A 146 -21.40 10.31 -12.16
CA GLY A 146 -22.40 11.23 -12.71
C GLY A 146 -22.29 12.72 -12.36
N VAL A 147 -21.59 13.17 -11.32
CA VAL A 147 -21.50 14.62 -11.01
C VAL A 147 -20.11 15.00 -10.52
N HIS A 148 -19.28 15.52 -11.43
CA HIS A 148 -18.09 16.26 -11.03
C HIS A 148 -18.51 17.60 -10.43
N PRO A 149 -17.92 18.03 -9.29
CA PRO A 149 -18.07 19.39 -8.82
C PRO A 149 -17.67 20.34 -9.96
N ARG A 150 -18.53 21.33 -10.25
CA ARG A 150 -18.31 22.27 -11.35
C ARG A 150 -16.92 22.90 -11.32
N ALA A 151 -16.39 23.20 -10.13
CA ALA A 151 -15.05 23.74 -9.97
C ALA A 151 -13.93 22.81 -10.50
N LEU A 152 -14.10 21.49 -10.38
CA LEU A 152 -13.15 20.49 -10.87
C LEU A 152 -13.22 20.36 -12.40
N VAL A 153 -14.43 20.45 -12.97
CA VAL A 153 -14.64 20.50 -14.42
C VAL A 153 -14.07 21.78 -15.01
N ASP A 154 -14.35 22.92 -14.39
CA ASP A 154 -13.89 24.24 -14.83
C ASP A 154 -12.37 24.35 -14.75
N ALA A 155 -11.72 23.76 -13.73
CA ALA A 155 -10.26 23.69 -13.64
C ALA A 155 -9.64 22.81 -14.73
N ALA A 156 -10.23 21.65 -15.02
CA ALA A 156 -9.76 20.77 -16.09
C ALA A 156 -9.95 21.38 -17.48
N LEU A 157 -11.06 22.09 -17.73
CA LEU A 157 -11.32 22.78 -18.99
C LEU A 157 -10.49 24.08 -19.12
N GLY A 158 -10.18 24.75 -18.01
CA GLY A 158 -9.34 25.94 -17.99
C GLY A 158 -7.87 25.67 -18.38
N LEU A 159 -7.35 24.47 -18.11
CA LEU A 159 -6.00 24.05 -18.51
C LEU A 159 -5.88 23.69 -19.99
N ALA A 160 -6.99 23.37 -20.67
CA ALA A 160 -7.01 23.07 -22.11
C ALA A 160 -7.12 24.34 -22.99
N GLY A 161 -7.29 25.51 -22.38
CA GLY A 161 -7.38 26.80 -23.06
C GLY A 161 -6.05 27.57 -23.02
N HIS A 162 -5.33 27.52 -24.15
CA HIS A 162 -4.12 28.28 -24.54
C HIS A 162 -2.77 27.55 -24.36
N PRO A 163 -2.07 27.37 -25.50
CA PRO A 163 -1.26 28.49 -25.98
C PRO A 163 -1.73 28.96 -27.36
N ARG A 164 -2.08 30.24 -27.50
CA ARG A 164 -2.05 30.88 -28.81
C ARG A 164 -0.72 31.62 -28.89
N LEU A 165 0.18 31.04 -29.68
CA LEU A 165 1.43 31.62 -30.13
C LEU A 165 1.24 33.09 -30.55
N GLU A 166 2.24 33.89 -30.20
CA GLU A 166 2.50 35.22 -30.69
C GLU A 166 2.57 35.28 -32.23
N ASP A 167 2.37 36.51 -32.70
CA ASP A 167 2.77 37.12 -33.97
C ASP A 167 1.89 37.05 -35.23
N ASP A 168 1.87 38.25 -35.82
CA ASP A 168 1.81 38.62 -37.23
C ASP A 168 0.56 39.32 -37.81
N ALA A 169 0.87 40.42 -38.52
CA ALA A 169 0.05 41.24 -39.41
C ALA A 169 -0.79 42.39 -38.80
N GLY A 170 -0.11 43.34 -38.16
CA GLY A 170 -0.61 44.70 -37.92
C GLY A 170 -0.26 45.72 -39.02
N TRP A 171 -0.05 45.31 -40.27
CA TRP A 171 0.24 46.20 -41.39
C TRP A 171 -0.65 45.87 -42.60
N LEU A 172 -1.17 46.92 -43.26
CA LEU A 172 -2.23 46.98 -44.30
C LEU A 172 -3.63 47.13 -43.67
N ILE A 173 -4.38 48.22 -43.87
CA ILE A 173 -4.74 48.82 -45.17
C ILE A 173 -4.98 50.35 -45.02
N GLN A 174 -4.41 51.11 -45.96
CA GLN A 174 -4.76 52.50 -46.27
C GLN A 174 -6.17 52.59 -46.87
N GLY A 175 -6.92 53.63 -46.48
CA GLY A 175 -8.15 54.06 -47.14
C GLY A 175 -8.56 55.43 -46.64
#